data_AF-A0A432UCT9-F1
#
_entry.id   AF-A0A432UCT9-F1
#
_cell.length_a   1.000
_cell.length_b   1.000
_cell.length_c   1.000
_cell.angle_alpha   90.00
_cell.angle_beta   90.00
_cell.angle_gamma   90.00
#
_symmetry.space_group_name_H-M   'P 1'
#
loop_
_entity.id
_entity.type
_entity.pdbx_description
1 polymer ?
#
loop_
_entity_poly.entity_id
_entity_poly.type
_entity_poly.pdbx_seq_one_letter_code
_entity_poly.pdbx_strand_id
1 'polypeptide(L)'
;MRWSDQALKEMERVPFFIRKMVKRKVEEFTRQQGSDLVRPYHLEECRRRFMANQENEVRGYRLETCFGAKDCENRVLGPNTLVERLEEFLDKQDLQQFLRKRVKGPLKMHHEFRVSVSFCPNACSRPQIVDLGIIGAVRPAAISSECTFCNLCLDKCREGAIELPSHGKPLIDYEKCLFCGHCTSVCQPSVLEREKEGFRVMVGGKLGRHPQLAYELPGIFVQEQVLDIAEKVVDFYRRQCAGGERLGVLVNRVGIKEFYRFLGLPYGKK
;
A
#
# COMPACT_ATOMS: atom_id res chain seq x y z
N MET A 1 28.19 19.73 -29.30
CA MET A 1 27.48 20.72 -28.47
C MET A 1 28.53 21.53 -27.73
N ARG A 2 28.50 22.85 -27.84
CA ARG A 2 29.48 23.73 -27.17
C ARG A 2 28.93 24.15 -25.81
N TRP A 3 29.81 24.40 -24.83
CA TRP A 3 29.44 24.86 -23.50
C TRP A 3 30.21 26.15 -23.22
N SER A 4 29.54 27.16 -22.65
CA SER A 4 30.26 28.34 -22.15
C SER A 4 31.04 28.02 -20.89
N ASP A 5 32.12 28.74 -20.61
CA ASP A 5 32.92 28.55 -19.40
C ASP A 5 32.08 28.73 -18.12
N GLN A 6 31.10 29.63 -18.15
CA GLN A 6 30.15 29.81 -17.06
C GLN A 6 29.25 28.58 -16.87
N ALA A 7 28.76 27.97 -17.95
CA ALA A 7 27.95 26.75 -17.87
C ALA A 7 28.76 25.54 -17.38
N LEU A 8 30.05 25.46 -17.75
CA LEU A 8 30.96 24.42 -17.25
C LEU A 8 31.20 24.55 -15.75
N LYS A 9 31.44 25.78 -15.25
CA LYS A 9 31.57 26.05 -13.80
C LYS A 9 30.31 25.68 -13.02
N GLU A 10 29.12 25.89 -13.59
CA GLU A 10 27.88 25.45 -12.94
C GLU A 10 27.73 23.92 -12.92
N MET A 11 28.19 23.21 -13.95
CA MET A 11 28.20 21.75 -13.95
C MET A 11 29.10 21.14 -12.88
N GLU A 12 30.13 21.84 -12.42
CA GLU A 12 30.96 21.38 -11.31
C GLU A 12 30.16 21.28 -10.00
N ARG A 13 29.12 22.11 -9.82
CA ARG A 13 28.22 22.05 -8.65
C ARG A 13 27.28 20.86 -8.67
N VAL A 14 27.05 20.25 -9.84
CA VAL A 14 26.23 19.04 -9.97
C VAL A 14 27.02 17.85 -9.41
N PRO A 15 26.44 16.96 -8.59
CA PRO A 15 27.14 15.79 -8.07
C PRO A 15 27.66 14.88 -9.19
N PHE A 16 28.91 14.41 -9.08
CA PHE A 16 29.62 13.72 -10.17
C PHE A 16 28.85 12.52 -10.75
N PHE A 17 28.15 11.76 -9.89
CA PHE A 17 27.41 10.55 -10.28
C PHE A 17 26.16 10.83 -11.14
N ILE A 18 25.62 12.05 -11.15
CA ILE A 18 24.51 12.45 -12.04
C ILE A 18 24.95 13.40 -13.16
N ARG A 19 26.18 13.93 -13.15
CA ARG A 19 26.67 14.90 -14.15
C ARG A 19 26.46 14.43 -15.58
N LYS A 20 26.71 13.15 -15.89
CA LYS A 20 26.52 12.60 -17.25
C LYS A 20 25.06 12.66 -17.70
N MET A 21 24.13 12.32 -16.79
CA MET A 21 22.69 12.39 -17.07
C MET A 21 22.24 13.84 -17.26
N VAL A 22 22.65 14.74 -16.35
CA VAL A 22 22.30 16.16 -16.41
C VAL A 22 22.85 16.79 -17.68
N LYS A 23 24.11 16.53 -18.02
CA LYS A 23 24.76 17.00 -19.25
C LYS A 23 23.95 16.58 -20.49
N ARG A 24 23.60 15.29 -20.60
CA ARG A 24 22.79 14.79 -21.72
C ARG A 24 21.46 15.54 -21.85
N LYS A 25 20.70 15.68 -20.75
CA LYS A 25 19.41 16.38 -20.75
C LYS A 25 19.52 17.86 -21.12
N VAL A 26 20.54 18.56 -20.61
CA VAL A 26 20.77 19.98 -20.94
C VAL A 26 21.14 20.16 -22.41
N GLU A 27 21.97 19.27 -22.97
CA GLU A 27 22.31 19.31 -24.39
C GLU A 27 21.11 18.98 -25.29
N GLU A 28 20.28 18.00 -24.93
CA GLU A 28 19.02 17.72 -25.63
C GLU A 28 18.07 18.93 -25.62
N PHE A 29 17.87 19.55 -24.45
CA PHE A 29 17.05 20.76 -24.33
C PHE A 29 17.61 21.93 -25.16
N THR A 30 18.93 22.13 -25.13
CA THR A 30 19.59 23.21 -25.88
C THR A 30 19.39 23.02 -27.40
N ARG A 31 19.49 21.78 -27.91
CA ARG A 31 19.17 21.46 -29.32
C ARG A 31 17.71 21.75 -29.65
N GLN A 32 16.78 21.40 -28.77
CA GLN A 32 15.34 21.67 -28.98
C GLN A 32 15.02 23.17 -29.05
N GLN A 33 15.82 24.01 -28.38
CA GLN A 33 15.72 25.48 -28.48
C GLN A 33 16.43 26.05 -29.72
N GLY A 34 16.93 25.19 -30.63
CA GLY A 34 17.64 25.61 -31.84
C GLY A 34 19.03 26.18 -31.58
N SER A 35 19.62 25.93 -30.40
CA SER A 35 20.95 26.42 -30.03
C SER A 35 21.99 25.30 -30.02
N ASP A 36 23.22 25.63 -30.37
CA ASP A 36 24.38 24.74 -30.33
C ASP A 36 25.39 25.09 -29.21
N LEU A 37 25.04 26.08 -28.38
CA LEU A 37 25.83 26.61 -27.27
C LEU A 37 25.02 26.56 -25.96
N VAL A 38 25.48 25.73 -25.03
CA VAL A 38 24.94 25.66 -23.67
C VAL A 38 25.40 26.87 -22.86
N ARG A 39 24.44 27.60 -22.30
CA ARG A 39 24.62 28.78 -21.45
C ARG A 39 24.02 28.50 -20.05
N PRO A 40 24.39 29.26 -19.00
CA PRO A 40 23.83 29.10 -17.65
C PRO A 40 22.31 29.01 -17.60
N TYR A 41 21.62 29.86 -18.36
CA TYR A 41 20.16 29.82 -18.52
C TYR A 41 19.62 28.43 -18.91
N HIS A 42 20.29 27.68 -19.79
CA HIS A 42 19.85 26.34 -20.18
C HIS A 42 19.92 25.35 -19.02
N LEU A 43 20.92 25.47 -18.14
CA LEU A 43 21.03 24.64 -16.94
C LEU A 43 19.96 25.01 -15.93
N GLU A 44 19.76 26.31 -15.70
CA GLU A 44 18.77 26.83 -14.76
C GLU A 44 17.36 26.44 -15.19
N GLU A 45 17.04 26.55 -16.47
CA GLU A 45 15.76 26.16 -17.05
C GLU A 45 15.57 24.63 -17.02
N CYS A 46 16.59 23.83 -17.34
CA CYS A 46 16.53 22.37 -17.18
C CYS A 46 16.32 21.97 -15.71
N ARG A 47 16.97 22.66 -14.77
CA ARG A 47 16.80 22.43 -13.33
C ARG A 47 15.37 22.78 -12.90
N ARG A 48 14.86 23.93 -13.34
CA ARG A 48 13.49 24.38 -13.08
C ARG A 48 12.47 23.39 -13.63
N ARG A 49 12.62 22.95 -14.88
CA ARG A 49 11.75 21.94 -15.51
C ARG A 49 11.82 20.58 -14.82
N PHE A 50 13.01 20.14 -14.41
CA PHE A 50 13.17 18.89 -13.68
C PHE A 50 12.45 18.92 -12.33
N MET A 51 12.55 20.04 -11.59
CA MET A 51 11.85 20.23 -10.32
C MET A 51 10.32 20.36 -10.53
N ALA A 52 9.89 21.13 -11.54
CA ALA A 52 8.48 21.27 -11.88
C ALA A 52 7.85 19.94 -12.35
N ASN A 53 8.60 19.12 -13.10
CA ASN A 53 8.14 17.79 -13.49
C ASN A 53 7.98 16.87 -12.28
N GLN A 54 8.91 16.90 -11.31
CA GLN A 54 8.73 16.14 -10.07
C GLN A 54 7.49 16.60 -9.28
N GLU A 55 7.16 17.88 -9.28
CA GLU A 55 5.96 18.41 -8.62
C GLU A 55 4.66 18.07 -9.38
N ASN A 56 4.73 17.94 -10.70
CA ASN A 56 3.63 17.53 -11.57
C ASN A 56 3.42 16.02 -11.60
N GLU A 57 4.43 15.21 -11.26
CA GLU A 57 4.33 13.75 -11.18
C GLU A 57 3.63 13.26 -9.90
N VAL A 58 3.46 14.12 -8.88
CA VAL A 58 2.80 13.71 -7.62
C VAL A 58 1.28 13.70 -7.80
N ARG A 59 0.67 12.51 -7.94
CA ARG A 59 -0.78 12.32 -8.13
C ARG A 59 -1.60 12.63 -6.86
N GLY A 60 -0.92 12.83 -5.73
CA GLY A 60 -1.52 13.05 -4.40
C GLY A 60 -1.80 11.74 -3.64
N TYR A 61 -1.77 10.61 -4.34
CA TYR A 61 -1.82 9.29 -3.76
C TYR A 61 -0.91 8.33 -4.53
N ARG A 62 -0.66 7.16 -3.94
CA ARG A 62 0.01 6.04 -4.59
C ARG A 62 -0.71 4.75 -4.26
N LEU A 63 -1.01 3.96 -5.28
CA LEU A 63 -1.55 2.61 -5.15
C LEU A 63 -0.51 1.60 -5.65
N GLU A 64 -0.03 0.73 -4.76
CA GLU A 64 0.92 -0.33 -5.08
C GLU A 64 0.28 -1.71 -4.90
N THR A 65 0.62 -2.66 -5.77
CA THR A 65 0.09 -4.04 -5.70
C THR A 65 1.22 -5.06 -5.72
N CYS A 66 0.96 -6.26 -5.20
CA CYS A 66 1.87 -7.39 -5.37
C CYS A 66 1.59 -8.13 -6.69
N PHE A 67 2.44 -9.10 -7.03
CA PHE A 67 2.26 -9.94 -8.23
C PHE A 67 0.94 -10.73 -8.25
N GLY A 68 0.26 -10.88 -7.11
CA GLY A 68 -1.06 -11.51 -7.04
C GLY A 68 -2.17 -10.78 -7.82
N ALA A 69 -1.97 -9.52 -8.21
CA ALA A 69 -2.85 -8.82 -9.16
C ALA A 69 -2.83 -9.43 -10.57
N LYS A 70 -1.74 -10.13 -10.90
CA LYS A 70 -1.54 -10.80 -12.20
C LYS A 70 -1.65 -12.31 -12.01
N ASP A 71 -0.53 -12.95 -11.73
CA ASP A 71 -0.42 -14.39 -11.54
C ASP A 71 0.61 -14.67 -10.43
N CYS A 72 0.18 -15.39 -9.40
CA CYS A 72 1.00 -15.77 -8.26
C CYS A 72 0.37 -16.99 -7.57
N GLU A 73 1.15 -18.05 -7.41
CA GLU A 73 0.73 -19.30 -6.74
C GLU A 73 0.23 -19.10 -5.30
N ASN A 74 0.69 -18.04 -4.63
CA ASN A 74 0.34 -17.78 -3.23
C ASN A 74 -0.94 -16.95 -3.11
N ARG A 75 -1.56 -16.53 -4.21
CA ARG A 75 -2.81 -15.77 -4.22
C ARG A 75 -3.92 -16.59 -3.56
N VAL A 76 -4.61 -16.03 -2.56
CA VAL A 76 -5.63 -16.78 -1.81
C VAL A 76 -7.06 -16.54 -2.29
N LEU A 77 -7.31 -15.48 -3.06
CA LEU A 77 -8.62 -15.10 -3.59
C LEU A 77 -8.67 -15.25 -5.11
N GLY A 78 -9.83 -15.54 -5.69
CA GLY A 78 -10.01 -15.54 -7.15
C GLY A 78 -9.85 -14.15 -7.80
N PRO A 79 -9.91 -14.09 -9.16
CA PRO A 79 -10.03 -12.84 -9.92
C PRO A 79 -11.10 -11.90 -9.33
N ASN A 80 -10.79 -10.62 -9.22
CA ASN A 80 -11.67 -9.58 -8.68
C ASN A 80 -11.27 -8.22 -9.25
N THR A 81 -12.06 -7.18 -8.98
CA THR A 81 -11.91 -5.84 -9.55
C THR A 81 -11.52 -4.78 -8.53
N LEU A 82 -10.97 -5.21 -7.38
CA LEU A 82 -10.74 -4.32 -6.24
C LEU A 82 -9.72 -3.22 -6.58
N VAL A 83 -8.65 -3.57 -7.29
CA VAL A 83 -7.56 -2.64 -7.59
C VAL A 83 -8.04 -1.55 -8.55
N GLU A 84 -8.74 -1.93 -9.62
CA GLU A 84 -9.31 -1.00 -10.59
C GLU A 84 -10.30 -0.05 -9.91
N ARG A 85 -11.20 -0.60 -9.07
CA ARG A 85 -12.20 0.20 -8.34
C ARG A 85 -11.56 1.13 -7.31
N LEU A 86 -10.49 0.71 -6.63
CA LEU A 86 -9.74 1.57 -5.71
C LEU A 86 -9.04 2.70 -6.45
N GLU A 87 -8.43 2.43 -7.61
CA GLU A 87 -7.79 3.46 -8.42
C GLU A 87 -8.81 4.50 -8.91
N GLU A 88 -9.93 4.05 -9.47
CA GLU A 88 -11.03 4.93 -9.89
C GLU A 88 -11.58 5.77 -8.72
N PHE A 89 -11.72 5.16 -7.55
CA PHE A 89 -12.14 5.85 -6.33
C PHE A 89 -11.13 6.94 -5.92
N LEU A 90 -9.84 6.61 -5.86
CA LEU A 90 -8.77 7.52 -5.43
C LEU A 90 -8.58 8.69 -6.40
N ASP A 91 -8.71 8.45 -7.71
CA ASP A 91 -8.67 9.50 -8.73
C ASP A 91 -9.76 10.55 -8.52
N LYS A 92 -10.96 10.13 -8.13
CA LYS A 92 -12.08 11.04 -7.86
C LYS A 92 -11.90 11.90 -6.59
N GLN A 93 -10.93 11.57 -5.74
CA GLN A 93 -10.74 12.29 -4.48
C GLN A 93 -9.98 13.61 -4.63
N ASP A 94 -9.29 13.86 -5.74
CA ASP A 94 -8.42 15.03 -5.93
C ASP A 94 -7.49 15.29 -4.71
N LEU A 95 -6.79 14.23 -4.29
CA LEU A 95 -5.87 14.31 -3.15
C LEU A 95 -4.67 15.22 -3.44
N GLN A 96 -4.32 15.42 -4.72
CA GLN A 96 -3.25 16.32 -5.12
C GLN A 96 -3.57 17.77 -4.71
N GLN A 97 -4.72 18.29 -5.12
CA GLN A 97 -5.10 19.67 -4.77
C GLN A 97 -5.34 19.82 -3.27
N PHE A 98 -5.95 18.81 -2.65
CA PHE A 98 -6.14 18.76 -1.20
C PHE A 98 -4.81 18.91 -0.44
N LEU A 99 -3.80 18.10 -0.77
CA LEU A 99 -2.51 18.12 -0.09
C LEU A 99 -1.73 19.41 -0.37
N ARG A 100 -1.78 19.96 -1.60
CA ARG A 100 -1.16 21.25 -1.95
C ARG A 100 -1.60 22.39 -1.03
N LYS A 101 -2.86 22.39 -0.59
CA LYS A 101 -3.40 23.40 0.34
C LYS A 101 -2.97 23.19 1.80
N ARG A 102 -2.40 22.03 2.15
CA ARG A 102 -2.08 21.63 3.53
C ARG A 102 -0.59 21.57 3.82
N VAL A 103 0.23 21.16 2.85
CA VAL A 103 1.67 21.00 3.04
C VAL A 103 2.38 22.35 2.96
N LYS A 104 3.51 22.47 3.64
CA LYS A 104 4.38 23.65 3.52
C LYS A 104 5.34 23.47 2.34
N GLY A 105 5.31 24.41 1.40
CA GLY A 105 6.15 24.38 0.21
C GLY A 105 5.63 23.40 -0.85
N PRO A 106 6.49 22.97 -1.78
CA PRO A 106 6.05 22.16 -2.91
C PRO A 106 5.60 20.76 -2.49
N LEU A 107 4.57 20.25 -3.17
CA LEU A 107 4.10 18.89 -2.99
C LEU A 107 5.17 17.89 -3.47
N LYS A 108 5.37 16.82 -2.71
CA LYS A 108 6.45 15.83 -2.90
C LYS A 108 5.92 14.44 -2.64
N MET A 109 6.58 13.42 -3.19
CA MET A 109 6.18 12.00 -3.08
C MET A 109 6.02 11.46 -1.63
N HIS A 110 6.66 12.08 -0.64
CA HIS A 110 6.51 11.65 0.77
C HIS A 110 5.22 12.18 1.42
N HIS A 111 4.53 13.11 0.77
CA HIS A 111 3.22 13.62 1.20
C HIS A 111 2.05 12.78 0.65
N GLU A 112 2.28 11.94 -0.37
CA GLU A 112 1.23 11.13 -1.00
C GLU A 112 0.55 10.22 0.02
N PHE A 113 -0.78 10.12 -0.09
CA PHE A 113 -1.56 9.10 0.61
C PHE A 113 -1.26 7.73 -0.01
N ARG A 114 -0.81 6.76 0.79
CA ARG A 114 -0.32 5.47 0.27
C ARG A 114 -1.32 4.35 0.53
N VAL A 115 -1.69 3.67 -0.54
CA VAL A 115 -2.53 2.49 -0.54
C VAL A 115 -1.73 1.31 -1.07
N SER A 116 -1.86 0.14 -0.46
CA SER A 116 -1.19 -1.07 -0.91
C SER A 116 -2.10 -2.29 -0.81
N VAL A 117 -2.14 -3.10 -1.86
CA VAL A 117 -2.95 -4.33 -1.94
C VAL A 117 -2.03 -5.54 -2.12
N SER A 118 -2.14 -6.51 -1.23
CA SER A 118 -1.53 -7.85 -1.34
C SER A 118 -2.62 -8.90 -1.35
N PHE A 119 -2.53 -9.90 -2.23
CA PHE A 119 -3.56 -10.95 -2.36
C PHE A 119 -3.31 -12.19 -1.50
N CYS A 120 -2.39 -12.11 -0.55
CA CYS A 120 -2.14 -13.17 0.44
C CYS A 120 -1.38 -12.63 1.65
N PRO A 121 -1.29 -13.41 2.74
CA PRO A 121 -0.61 -12.99 3.96
C PRO A 121 0.91 -12.78 3.85
N ASN A 122 1.57 -13.27 2.78
CA ASN A 122 2.98 -12.96 2.53
C ASN A 122 3.23 -11.46 2.30
N ALA A 123 2.17 -10.71 1.93
CA ALA A 123 2.15 -9.25 1.98
C ALA A 123 3.29 -8.55 1.21
N CYS A 124 3.66 -9.05 0.01
CA CYS A 124 4.84 -8.59 -0.73
C CYS A 124 4.83 -7.09 -1.08
N SER A 125 3.65 -6.46 -1.21
CA SER A 125 3.52 -5.00 -1.42
C SER A 125 3.53 -4.17 -0.13
N ARG A 126 3.81 -4.81 1.02
CA ARG A 126 4.04 -4.19 2.33
C ARG A 126 2.85 -3.35 2.85
N PRO A 127 1.60 -3.86 2.84
CA PRO A 127 0.41 -3.18 3.33
C PRO A 127 0.50 -2.72 4.80
N GLN A 128 1.35 -3.33 5.61
CA GLN A 128 1.49 -3.01 7.04
C GLN A 128 2.17 -1.65 7.31
N ILE A 129 2.79 -1.03 6.30
CA ILE A 129 3.61 0.20 6.47
C ILE A 129 3.13 1.38 5.60
N VAL A 130 1.89 1.32 5.12
CA VAL A 130 1.23 2.37 4.32
C VAL A 130 -0.02 2.89 5.01
N ASP A 131 -0.60 3.99 4.52
CA ASP A 131 -1.79 4.60 5.14
C ASP A 131 -2.98 3.64 5.09
N LEU A 132 -3.24 3.00 3.95
CA LEU A 132 -4.28 1.98 3.80
C LEU A 132 -3.69 0.71 3.18
N GLY A 133 -3.54 -0.34 3.99
CA GLY A 133 -3.07 -1.65 3.55
C GLY A 133 -4.21 -2.65 3.43
N ILE A 134 -4.18 -3.49 2.40
CA ILE A 134 -5.21 -4.49 2.15
C ILE A 134 -4.52 -5.84 1.91
N ILE A 135 -4.97 -6.89 2.61
CA ILE A 135 -4.38 -8.24 2.57
C ILE A 135 -5.48 -9.26 2.30
N GLY A 136 -5.38 -9.99 1.19
CA GLY A 136 -6.28 -11.12 0.88
C GLY A 136 -6.21 -12.20 1.96
N ALA A 137 -7.39 -12.70 2.35
CA ALA A 137 -7.55 -13.58 3.50
C ALA A 137 -8.67 -14.59 3.27
N VAL A 138 -8.44 -15.79 3.81
CA VAL A 138 -9.37 -16.91 3.82
C VAL A 138 -9.42 -17.45 5.25
N ARG A 139 -10.59 -17.38 5.86
CA ARG A 139 -10.86 -17.93 7.18
C ARG A 139 -11.21 -19.41 7.03
N PRO A 140 -10.33 -20.33 7.46
CA PRO A 140 -10.69 -21.73 7.56
C PRO A 140 -11.64 -21.95 8.73
N ALA A 141 -12.57 -22.89 8.62
CA ALA A 141 -13.35 -23.40 9.76
C ALA A 141 -13.57 -24.90 9.63
N ALA A 142 -13.69 -25.57 10.77
CA ALA A 142 -14.04 -26.98 10.83
C ALA A 142 -15.58 -27.16 10.81
N ILE A 143 -16.10 -27.57 9.66
CA ILE A 143 -17.54 -27.66 9.37
C ILE A 143 -18.15 -29.05 9.67
N SER A 144 -17.30 -30.08 9.78
CA SER A 144 -17.70 -31.47 10.06
C SER A 144 -16.84 -32.05 11.20
N SER A 145 -17.27 -33.17 11.77
CA SER A 145 -16.52 -33.97 12.76
C SER A 145 -15.90 -35.24 12.16
N GLU A 146 -16.02 -35.46 10.85
CA GLU A 146 -15.52 -36.66 10.15
C GLU A 146 -14.03 -36.55 9.80
N CYS A 147 -13.20 -36.13 10.76
CA CYS A 147 -11.76 -36.02 10.55
C CYS A 147 -11.12 -37.40 10.54
N THR A 148 -10.25 -37.65 9.55
CA THR A 148 -9.45 -38.88 9.44
C THR A 148 -8.12 -38.82 10.17
N PHE A 149 -7.80 -37.67 10.81
CA PHE A 149 -6.54 -37.45 11.53
C PHE A 149 -5.27 -37.69 10.69
N CYS A 150 -5.33 -37.39 9.40
CA CYS A 150 -4.23 -37.64 8.45
C CYS A 150 -3.04 -36.66 8.54
N ASN A 151 -3.06 -35.69 9.46
CA ASN A 151 -2.04 -34.66 9.68
C ASN A 151 -1.75 -33.66 8.52
N LEU A 152 -2.30 -33.83 7.33
CA LEU A 152 -1.99 -32.97 6.17
C LEU A 152 -2.19 -31.46 6.43
N CYS A 153 -3.23 -31.08 7.19
CA CYS A 153 -3.49 -29.69 7.53
C CYS A 153 -2.46 -29.12 8.53
N LEU A 154 -1.94 -29.95 9.45
CA LEU A 154 -0.86 -29.58 10.37
C LEU A 154 0.41 -29.27 9.57
N ASP A 155 0.82 -30.19 8.69
CA ASP A 155 2.03 -30.07 7.86
C ASP A 155 1.98 -28.83 6.96
N LYS A 156 0.80 -28.48 6.46
CA LYS A 156 0.61 -27.32 5.60
C LYS A 156 0.57 -25.99 6.36
N CYS A 157 0.29 -26.01 7.66
CA CYS A 157 0.16 -24.81 8.48
C CYS A 157 1.54 -24.31 8.96
N ARG A 158 2.10 -23.32 8.25
CA ARG A 158 3.38 -22.69 8.63
C ARG A 158 3.35 -21.94 9.96
N GLU A 159 2.16 -21.63 10.47
CA GLU A 159 1.97 -20.84 11.69
C GLU A 159 1.73 -21.71 12.93
N GLY A 160 1.65 -23.04 12.78
CA GLY A 160 1.29 -23.93 13.89
C GLY A 160 -0.07 -23.58 14.51
N ALA A 161 -1.01 -23.13 13.70
CA ALA A 161 -2.32 -22.64 14.11
C ALA A 161 -3.40 -23.74 14.16
N ILE A 162 -3.04 -24.99 13.87
CA ILE A 162 -3.98 -26.12 13.84
C ILE A 162 -3.56 -27.12 14.90
N GLU A 163 -4.54 -27.64 15.63
CA GLU A 163 -4.40 -28.74 16.57
C GLU A 163 -5.39 -29.84 16.20
N LEU A 164 -4.94 -31.09 16.21
CA LEU A 164 -5.80 -32.25 16.02
C LEU A 164 -6.04 -32.92 17.38
N PRO A 165 -7.28 -32.86 17.93
CA PRO A 165 -7.62 -33.58 19.17
C PRO A 165 -7.62 -35.10 18.94
N SER A 166 -7.81 -35.88 20.01
CA SER A 166 -7.87 -37.35 19.91
C SER A 166 -9.15 -37.89 19.23
N HIS A 167 -10.19 -37.07 19.15
CA HIS A 167 -11.46 -37.36 18.48
C HIS A 167 -12.15 -36.04 18.08
N GLY A 168 -13.08 -36.10 17.12
CA GLY A 168 -13.81 -34.93 16.64
C GLY A 168 -13.09 -34.19 15.50
N LYS A 169 -12.99 -32.86 15.60
CA LYS A 169 -12.60 -31.98 14.51
C LYS A 169 -11.34 -31.15 14.81
N PRO A 170 -10.58 -30.71 13.78
CA PRO A 170 -9.45 -29.83 13.97
C PRO A 170 -9.84 -28.54 14.71
N LEU A 171 -8.99 -28.12 15.64
CA LEU A 171 -9.10 -26.84 16.34
C LEU A 171 -8.17 -25.83 15.66
N ILE A 172 -8.65 -24.59 15.50
CA ILE A 172 -7.89 -23.53 14.84
C ILE A 172 -7.66 -22.40 15.83
N ASP A 173 -6.38 -22.11 16.11
CA ASP A 173 -5.95 -20.95 16.85
C ASP A 173 -5.89 -19.73 15.91
N TYR A 174 -6.94 -18.90 15.96
CA TYR A 174 -7.05 -17.72 15.11
C TYR A 174 -6.09 -16.58 15.49
N GLU A 175 -5.46 -16.62 16.67
CA GLU A 175 -4.42 -15.65 17.03
C GLU A 175 -3.10 -15.94 16.29
N LYS A 176 -2.83 -17.22 16.00
CA LYS A 176 -1.70 -17.66 15.16
C LYS A 176 -2.03 -17.67 13.67
N CYS A 177 -3.28 -17.94 13.31
CA CYS A 177 -3.68 -18.08 11.92
C CYS A 177 -3.50 -16.78 11.13
N LEU A 178 -2.72 -16.83 10.04
CA LEU A 178 -2.58 -15.71 9.12
C LEU A 178 -3.67 -15.64 8.04
N PHE A 179 -4.65 -16.55 8.07
CA PHE A 179 -5.76 -16.63 7.10
C PHE A 179 -5.32 -16.89 5.66
N CYS A 180 -4.35 -17.80 5.45
CA CYS A 180 -3.90 -18.18 4.10
C CYS A 180 -4.80 -19.21 3.40
N GLY A 181 -5.64 -19.93 4.14
CA GLY A 181 -6.52 -20.98 3.61
C GLY A 181 -5.82 -22.25 3.10
N HIS A 182 -4.49 -22.40 3.23
CA HIS A 182 -3.80 -23.58 2.70
C HIS A 182 -4.21 -24.90 3.36
N CYS A 183 -4.69 -24.85 4.61
CA CYS A 183 -5.18 -26.04 5.29
C CYS A 183 -6.49 -26.58 4.69
N THR A 184 -7.34 -25.72 4.13
CA THR A 184 -8.60 -26.15 3.48
C THR A 184 -8.31 -26.83 2.15
N SER A 185 -7.25 -26.45 1.43
CA SER A 185 -6.92 -27.03 0.12
C SER A 185 -6.35 -28.44 0.18
N VAL A 186 -5.96 -28.92 1.37
CA VAL A 186 -5.37 -30.25 1.58
C VAL A 186 -6.27 -31.20 2.38
N CYS A 187 -7.42 -30.73 2.87
CA CYS A 187 -8.33 -31.52 3.69
C CYS A 187 -9.23 -32.40 2.82
N GLN A 188 -8.82 -33.63 2.55
CA GLN A 188 -9.53 -34.57 1.66
C GLN A 188 -10.81 -35.25 2.20
N PRO A 189 -11.22 -35.11 3.49
CA PRO A 189 -12.61 -35.32 3.90
C PRO A 189 -13.44 -34.01 3.95
N SER A 190 -12.90 -32.88 3.48
CA SER A 190 -13.53 -31.55 3.53
C SER A 190 -14.03 -31.12 4.92
N VAL A 191 -13.32 -31.56 5.97
CA VAL A 191 -13.63 -31.14 7.35
C VAL A 191 -13.27 -29.67 7.57
N LEU A 192 -12.15 -29.22 7.00
CA LEU A 192 -11.73 -27.82 6.99
C LEU A 192 -12.14 -27.15 5.68
N GLU A 193 -13.05 -26.19 5.76
CA GLU A 193 -13.53 -25.43 4.61
C GLU A 193 -13.32 -23.92 4.78
N ARG A 194 -13.53 -23.20 3.67
CA ARG A 194 -13.35 -21.75 3.56
C ARG A 194 -14.62 -21.06 4.05
N GLU A 195 -14.71 -20.79 5.35
CA GLU A 195 -15.88 -20.15 5.98
C GLU A 195 -16.11 -18.73 5.47
N LYS A 196 -15.02 -17.97 5.31
CA LYS A 196 -15.10 -16.57 4.88
C LYS A 196 -13.90 -16.19 4.03
N GLU A 197 -14.16 -15.45 2.98
CA GLU A 197 -13.15 -14.95 2.05
C GLU A 197 -13.30 -13.45 1.87
N GLY A 198 -12.17 -12.78 1.63
CA GLY A 198 -12.14 -11.35 1.40
C GLY A 198 -10.81 -10.79 1.82
N PHE A 199 -10.82 -9.60 2.43
CA PHE A 199 -9.62 -8.86 2.74
C PHE A 199 -9.57 -8.44 4.20
N ARG A 200 -8.40 -8.58 4.81
CA ARG A 200 -8.03 -7.89 6.04
C ARG A 200 -7.58 -6.48 5.67
N VAL A 201 -7.97 -5.49 6.47
CA VAL A 201 -7.65 -4.08 6.21
C VAL A 201 -6.76 -3.54 7.33
N MET A 202 -5.69 -2.88 6.92
CA MET A 202 -4.68 -2.26 7.77
C MET A 202 -4.73 -0.75 7.58
N VAL A 203 -4.62 0.03 8.66
CA VAL A 203 -4.73 1.49 8.62
C VAL A 203 -3.64 2.19 9.43
N GLY A 204 -3.08 3.26 8.87
CA GLY A 204 -2.18 4.17 9.57
C GLY A 204 -0.71 3.75 9.66
N GLY A 205 -0.26 2.79 8.84
CA GLY A 205 1.15 2.43 8.73
C GLY A 205 1.98 3.53 8.06
N LYS A 206 3.23 3.69 8.48
CA LYS A 206 4.17 4.60 7.78
C LYS A 206 5.61 4.28 8.09
N LEU A 207 6.47 4.58 7.12
CA LEU A 207 7.90 4.76 7.32
C LEU A 207 8.25 6.26 7.45
N GLY A 208 9.54 6.54 7.60
CA GLY A 208 10.09 7.89 7.77
C GLY A 208 10.74 8.05 9.14
N ARG A 209 10.87 9.30 9.61
CA ARG A 209 11.57 9.63 10.87
C ARG A 209 11.01 8.91 12.11
N HIS A 210 9.71 8.63 12.11
CA HIS A 210 9.04 7.88 13.17
C HIS A 210 8.26 6.74 12.52
N PRO A 211 8.83 5.56 12.30
CA PRO A 211 8.11 4.46 11.68
C PRO A 211 7.03 3.91 12.62
N GLN A 212 5.94 3.37 12.07
CA GLN A 212 4.98 2.56 12.81
C GLN A 212 4.28 1.58 11.88
N LEU A 213 3.89 0.44 12.44
CA LEU A 213 3.00 -0.50 11.77
C LEU A 213 1.56 0.01 11.80
N ALA A 214 0.80 -0.40 10.79
CA ALA A 214 -0.61 -0.15 10.68
C ALA A 214 -1.41 -0.93 11.74
N TYR A 215 -2.53 -0.37 12.17
CA TYR A 215 -3.53 -1.08 12.96
C TYR A 215 -4.34 -1.99 12.04
N GLU A 216 -4.59 -3.22 12.45
CA GLU A 216 -5.47 -4.12 11.73
C GLU A 216 -6.91 -3.90 12.16
N LEU A 217 -7.82 -3.66 11.22
CA LEU A 217 -9.26 -3.60 11.50
C LEU A 217 -9.81 -5.01 11.72
N PRO A 218 -10.70 -5.21 12.70
CA PRO A 218 -11.22 -6.54 13.01
C PRO A 218 -12.14 -7.03 11.90
N GLY A 219 -11.89 -8.26 11.45
CA GLY A 219 -12.69 -8.95 10.46
C GLY A 219 -12.04 -9.11 9.09
N ILE A 220 -12.76 -9.84 8.24
CA ILE A 220 -12.47 -10.05 6.82
C ILE A 220 -13.62 -9.41 6.06
N PHE A 221 -13.29 -8.58 5.08
CA PHE A 221 -14.22 -7.73 4.37
C PHE A 221 -14.31 -8.17 2.91
N VAL A 222 -15.54 -8.29 2.39
CA VAL A 222 -15.70 -8.47 0.94
C VAL A 222 -15.31 -7.18 0.21
N GLN A 223 -15.09 -7.26 -1.09
CA GLN A 223 -14.61 -6.14 -1.90
C GLN A 223 -15.40 -4.85 -1.70
N GLU A 224 -16.73 -4.94 -1.64
CA GLU A 224 -17.65 -3.81 -1.47
C GLU A 224 -17.39 -3.11 -0.13
N GLN A 225 -17.25 -3.90 0.94
CA GLN A 225 -16.94 -3.37 2.27
C GLN A 225 -15.54 -2.73 2.34
N VAL A 226 -14.57 -3.25 1.59
CA VAL A 226 -13.23 -2.63 1.52
C VAL A 226 -13.31 -1.24 0.88
N LEU A 227 -14.14 -1.07 -0.15
CA LEU A 227 -14.33 0.23 -0.79
C LEU A 227 -15.05 1.22 0.14
N ASP A 228 -16.07 0.77 0.88
CA ASP A 228 -16.74 1.59 1.89
C ASP A 228 -15.77 2.02 3.00
N ILE A 229 -14.87 1.13 3.43
CA ILE A 229 -13.82 1.45 4.39
C ILE A 229 -12.84 2.46 3.78
N ALA A 230 -12.39 2.26 2.54
CA ALA A 230 -11.48 3.18 1.86
C ALA A 230 -12.08 4.60 1.76
N GLU A 231 -13.37 4.71 1.43
CA GLU A 231 -14.11 5.97 1.40
C GLU A 231 -14.09 6.65 2.77
N LYS A 232 -14.49 5.94 3.83
CA LYS A 232 -14.50 6.50 5.19
C LYS A 232 -13.08 6.87 5.67
N VAL A 233 -12.07 6.08 5.33
CA VAL A 233 -10.68 6.38 5.69
C VAL A 233 -10.20 7.66 5.01
N VAL A 234 -10.50 7.85 3.72
CA VAL A 234 -10.14 9.08 3.00
C VAL A 234 -10.94 10.27 3.52
N ASP A 235 -12.22 10.11 3.81
CA ASP A 235 -13.04 11.17 4.40
C ASP A 235 -12.50 11.60 5.78
N PHE A 236 -12.17 10.63 6.64
CA PHE A 236 -11.49 10.88 7.91
C PHE A 236 -10.18 11.66 7.70
N TYR A 237 -9.35 11.21 6.74
CA TYR A 237 -8.09 11.86 6.40
C TYR A 237 -8.30 13.33 6.00
N ARG A 238 -9.28 13.59 5.12
CA ARG A 238 -9.58 14.95 4.63
C ARG A 238 -10.06 15.88 5.74
N ARG A 239 -10.90 15.37 6.64
CA ARG A 239 -11.47 16.16 7.76
C ARG A 239 -10.44 16.47 8.84
N GLN A 240 -9.57 15.52 9.16
CA GLN A 240 -8.67 15.62 10.30
C GLN A 240 -7.27 16.16 9.97
N CYS A 241 -6.83 16.09 8.71
CA CYS A 241 -5.49 16.52 8.31
C CYS A 241 -5.36 18.05 8.32
N ALA A 242 -4.50 18.56 9.21
CA ALA A 242 -4.26 20.00 9.37
C ALA A 242 -2.99 20.48 8.62
N GLY A 243 -1.96 19.63 8.50
CA GLY A 243 -0.64 20.02 7.99
C GLY A 243 0.04 19.01 7.06
N GLY A 244 -0.74 18.21 6.32
CA GLY A 244 -0.19 17.15 5.46
C GLY A 244 0.38 15.97 6.25
N GLU A 245 -0.10 15.77 7.48
CA GLU A 245 0.26 14.64 8.32
C GLU A 245 -0.11 13.32 7.63
N ARG A 246 0.65 12.25 7.86
CA ARG A 246 0.29 10.90 7.41
C ARG A 246 -0.87 10.37 8.24
N LEU A 247 -1.71 9.48 7.66
CA LEU A 247 -2.92 8.98 8.32
C LEU A 247 -2.62 8.42 9.71
N GLY A 248 -1.51 7.69 9.83
CA GLY A 248 -1.07 7.13 11.09
C GLY A 248 -0.87 8.14 12.23
N VAL A 249 -0.44 9.36 11.93
CA VAL A 249 -0.32 10.44 12.93
C VAL A 249 -1.71 10.90 13.37
N LEU A 250 -2.63 11.03 12.41
CA LEU A 250 -4.01 11.44 12.68
C LEU A 250 -4.75 10.43 13.54
N VAL A 251 -4.62 9.14 13.22
CA VAL A 251 -5.22 8.05 13.99
C VAL A 251 -4.70 8.05 15.43
N ASN A 252 -3.40 8.28 15.64
CA ASN A 252 -2.83 8.36 16.99
C ASN A 252 -3.30 9.63 17.73
N ARG A 253 -3.41 10.76 17.04
CA ARG A 253 -3.87 12.03 17.62
C ARG A 253 -5.34 12.00 18.03
N VAL A 254 -6.21 11.42 17.20
CA VAL A 254 -7.64 11.29 17.47
C VAL A 254 -7.94 10.13 18.43
N GLY A 255 -7.10 9.09 18.39
CA GLY A 255 -7.26 7.87 19.16
C GLY A 255 -7.93 6.75 18.36
N ILE A 256 -7.38 5.54 18.47
CA ILE A 256 -7.82 4.39 17.66
C ILE A 256 -9.29 4.00 17.91
N LYS A 257 -9.78 4.15 19.15
CA LYS A 257 -11.19 3.89 19.51
C LYS A 257 -12.14 4.82 18.77
N GLU A 258 -11.81 6.10 18.73
CA GLU A 258 -12.60 7.13 18.04
C GLU A 258 -12.55 6.93 16.52
N PHE A 259 -11.39 6.54 16.00
CA PHE A 259 -11.25 6.18 14.59
C PHE A 259 -12.14 4.99 14.20
N TYR A 260 -12.20 3.94 15.02
CA TYR A 260 -13.09 2.80 14.79
C TYR A 260 -14.56 3.20 14.80
N ARG A 261 -14.95 4.06 15.76
CA ARG A 261 -16.31 4.62 15.81
C ARG A 261 -16.64 5.41 14.55
N PHE A 262 -15.69 6.21 14.05
CA PHE A 262 -15.85 6.93 12.78
C PHE A 262 -16.08 5.98 11.60
N LEU A 263 -15.36 4.84 11.56
CA LEU A 263 -15.56 3.83 10.52
C LEU A 263 -16.89 3.05 10.68
N GLY A 264 -17.54 3.14 11.84
CA GLY A 264 -18.70 2.32 12.20
C GLY A 264 -18.32 0.86 12.50
N LEU A 265 -17.11 0.63 13.01
CA LEU A 265 -16.59 -0.70 13.33
C LEU A 265 -16.48 -0.92 14.84
N PRO A 266 -16.69 -2.16 15.33
CA PRO A 266 -16.53 -2.48 16.74
C PRO A 266 -15.05 -2.38 17.16
N TYR A 267 -14.79 -1.84 18.34
CA TYR A 267 -13.46 -1.84 18.95
C TYR A 267 -13.27 -3.09 19.82
N GLY A 268 -12.37 -3.99 19.44
CA GLY A 268 -12.14 -5.26 20.14
C GLY A 268 -11.24 -6.23 19.37
N LYS A 269 -10.87 -7.36 19.98
CA LYS A 269 -9.96 -8.37 19.38
C LYS A 269 -10.57 -9.06 18.14
N LYS A 270 -9.66 -9.62 17.32
CA LYS A 270 -9.85 -10.23 16.00
C LYS A 270 -10.88 -11.35 15.94
#